data_AF-A0A1Q6YRA6-F1
#
_entry.id   AF-A0A1Q6YRA6-F1
#
_cell.length_a   1.000
_cell.length_b   1.000
_cell.length_c   1.000
_cell.angle_alpha   90.00
_cell.angle_beta   90.00
_cell.angle_gamma   90.00
#
_symmetry.space_group_name_H-M   'P 1'
#
loop_
_entity.id
_entity.type
_entity.pdbx_description
1 polymer ?
#
loop_
_entity_poly.entity_id
_entity_poly.type
_entity_poly.pdbx_seq_one_letter_code
_entity_poly.pdbx_strand_id
1 'polypeptide(L)'
;MRALILNFLQGRSSQCESKKQHGAFIGLNLPLDIRGTAFQQRVWQALRQISAGSTLSYAEIAKRIGPPKATRAIAQTCDANRFAVAIFCHRVVKNDGSLSGYRWGVECKRALLQKEERYL
;
A
#
# COMPACT_ATOMS: atom_id res chain seq x y z
N MET A 1 -24.43 21.10 -41.16
CA MET A 1 -23.65 21.84 -40.13
C MET A 1 -24.64 22.68 -39.33
N ARG A 2 -24.80 22.61 -38.02
CA ARG A 2 -24.03 21.96 -36.95
C ARG A 2 -24.96 22.00 -35.72
N ALA A 3 -25.69 20.91 -35.45
CA ALA A 3 -26.47 20.77 -34.23
C ALA A 3 -25.52 20.35 -33.09
N LEU A 4 -24.93 21.33 -32.40
CA LEU A 4 -24.10 21.12 -31.21
C LEU A 4 -24.37 22.25 -30.21
N ILE A 5 -25.62 22.38 -29.78
CA ILE A 5 -25.99 23.09 -28.55
C ILE A 5 -27.04 22.23 -27.88
N LEU A 6 -26.63 21.19 -27.15
CA LEU A 6 -27.44 20.53 -26.13
C LEU A 6 -26.56 19.51 -25.39
N ASN A 7 -26.66 19.52 -24.06
CA ASN A 7 -26.13 18.55 -23.10
C ASN A 7 -24.83 18.90 -22.35
N PHE A 8 -24.73 20.12 -21.83
CA PHE A 8 -23.78 20.45 -20.74
C PHE A 8 -24.42 20.34 -19.33
N LEU A 9 -25.61 19.76 -19.19
CA LEU A 9 -26.36 19.66 -17.92
C LEU A 9 -26.93 18.25 -17.63
N GLN A 10 -26.21 17.19 -17.98
CA GLN A 10 -26.48 15.84 -17.45
C GLN A 10 -25.17 15.16 -17.09
N GLY A 11 -24.72 15.35 -15.85
CA GLY A 11 -23.59 14.65 -15.26
C GLY A 11 -23.84 13.14 -15.18
N ARG A 12 -23.52 12.41 -16.26
CA ARG A 12 -23.47 10.96 -16.28
C ARG A 12 -22.15 10.46 -16.85
N SER A 13 -21.53 9.62 -16.01
CA SER A 13 -20.68 8.48 -16.33
C SER A 13 -19.40 8.68 -17.13
N SER A 14 -18.28 8.62 -16.41
CA SER A 14 -17.12 7.84 -16.83
C SER A 14 -16.71 6.92 -15.68
N GLN A 15 -17.53 5.90 -15.44
CA GLN A 15 -17.04 4.64 -14.89
C GLN A 15 -15.97 4.12 -15.86
N CYS A 16 -14.70 4.31 -15.51
CA CYS A 16 -13.61 3.56 -16.11
C CYS A 16 -13.59 2.18 -15.43
N GLU A 17 -14.25 1.21 -16.06
CA GLU A 17 -14.20 -0.20 -15.67
C GLU A 17 -12.76 -0.73 -15.75
N SER A 18 -12.06 -0.80 -14.61
CA SER A 18 -10.92 -1.72 -14.47
C SER A 18 -11.42 -3.08 -14.01
N LYS A 19 -11.96 -3.87 -14.95
CA LYS A 19 -12.13 -5.32 -14.79
C LYS A 19 -10.76 -5.98 -14.71
N LYS A 20 -10.40 -6.45 -13.51
CA LYS A 20 -9.64 -7.69 -13.18
C LYS A 20 -9.02 -7.54 -11.78
N GLN A 21 -9.66 -8.12 -10.77
CA GLN A 21 -8.96 -8.64 -9.60
C GLN A 21 -9.60 -9.98 -9.21
N HIS A 22 -9.24 -11.03 -9.95
CA HIS A 22 -9.41 -12.41 -9.48
C HIS A 22 -8.23 -12.69 -8.55
N GLY A 23 -8.43 -12.40 -7.28
CA GLY A 23 -7.47 -12.54 -6.20
C GLY A 23 -8.03 -11.77 -5.01
N ALA A 24 -8.39 -12.46 -3.94
CA ALA A 24 -9.07 -11.85 -2.80
C ALA A 24 -8.19 -10.72 -2.21
N PHE A 25 -8.54 -9.46 -2.49
CA PHE A 25 -7.95 -8.31 -1.82
C PHE A 25 -8.43 -8.33 -0.36
N ILE A 26 -7.77 -9.09 0.49
CA ILE A 26 -7.94 -9.01 1.95
C ILE A 26 -7.14 -7.81 2.46
N GLY A 27 -7.54 -6.63 2.00
CA GLY A 27 -7.03 -5.35 2.47
C GLY A 27 -8.16 -4.55 3.11
N LEU A 28 -7.91 -4.01 4.30
CA LEU A 28 -8.86 -3.11 4.97
C LEU A 28 -9.06 -1.86 4.12
N ASN A 29 -10.18 -1.81 3.37
CA ASN A 29 -10.61 -0.62 2.66
C ASN A 29 -11.31 0.36 3.62
N LEU A 30 -10.55 0.81 4.63
CA LEU A 30 -11.00 1.79 5.60
C LEU A 30 -10.58 3.20 5.15
N PRO A 31 -11.47 4.22 5.23
CA PRO A 31 -11.05 5.60 5.11
C PRO A 31 -10.16 5.95 6.30
N LEU A 32 -8.87 6.18 6.05
CA LEU A 32 -7.90 6.54 7.08
C LEU A 32 -7.53 8.02 6.90
N ASP A 33 -7.80 8.86 7.90
CA ASP A 33 -7.24 10.23 7.97
C ASP A 33 -5.80 10.15 8.49
N ILE A 34 -4.85 9.90 7.58
CA ILE A 34 -3.44 9.76 7.91
C ILE A 34 -2.71 11.06 7.56
N ARG A 35 -2.18 11.74 8.57
CA ARG A 35 -1.39 12.95 8.40
C ARG A 35 0.10 12.62 8.36
N GLY A 36 0.78 13.16 7.35
CA GLY A 36 2.22 12.98 7.15
C GLY A 36 2.70 13.80 5.95
N THR A 37 4.01 13.81 5.75
CA THR A 37 4.62 14.47 4.58
C THR A 37 4.16 13.82 3.27
N ALA A 38 4.29 14.54 2.15
CA ALA A 38 3.97 13.97 0.84
C ALA A 38 4.75 12.67 0.55
N PHE A 39 5.99 12.56 1.05
CA PHE A 39 6.76 11.32 0.96
C PHE A 39 6.14 10.19 1.78
N GLN A 40 5.80 10.44 3.04
CA GLN A 40 5.17 9.43 3.90
C GLN A 40 3.84 8.94 3.33
N GLN A 41 3.01 9.84 2.81
CA GLN A 41 1.75 9.50 2.18
C GLN A 41 1.93 8.57 0.97
N ARG A 42 2.92 8.85 0.09
CA ARG A 42 3.24 7.96 -1.04
C ARG A 42 3.71 6.59 -0.58
N VAL A 43 4.54 6.51 0.45
CA VAL A 43 4.97 5.23 1.04
C VAL A 43 3.74 4.46 1.53
N TRP A 44 2.90 5.07 2.38
CA TRP A 44 1.72 4.39 2.94
C TRP A 44 0.73 3.94 1.87
N GLN A 45 0.53 4.73 0.81
CA GLN A 45 -0.27 4.33 -0.35
C GLN A 45 0.31 3.08 -1.01
N ALA A 46 1.63 3.03 -1.24
CA ALA A 46 2.28 1.85 -1.82
C ALA A 46 2.18 0.62 -0.91
N LEU A 47 2.30 0.78 0.41
CA LEU A 47 2.14 -0.31 1.37
C LEU A 47 0.74 -0.93 1.34
N ARG A 48 -0.30 -0.11 1.16
CA ARG A 48 -1.70 -0.58 1.08
C ARG A 48 -1.99 -1.42 -0.18
N GLN A 49 -1.14 -1.36 -1.19
CA GLN A 49 -1.27 -2.15 -2.42
C GLN A 49 -0.62 -3.54 -2.33
N ILE A 50 0.08 -3.84 -1.24
CA ILE A 50 0.71 -5.16 -1.06
C ILE A 50 -0.39 -6.15 -0.69
N SER A 51 -0.57 -7.20 -1.48
CA SER A 51 -1.56 -8.25 -1.21
C SER A 51 -1.19 -9.06 0.03
N ALA A 52 -2.19 -9.62 0.70
CA ALA A 52 -1.96 -10.51 1.84
C ALA A 52 -1.18 -11.76 1.40
N GLY A 53 -0.30 -12.27 2.27
CA GLY A 53 0.56 -13.42 1.96
C GLY A 53 1.72 -13.10 1.03
N SER A 54 1.82 -11.88 0.50
CA SER A 54 2.94 -11.41 -0.31
C SER A 54 3.79 -10.42 0.48
N THR A 55 5.09 -10.41 0.20
CA THR A 55 6.03 -9.45 0.76
C THR A 55 6.76 -8.68 -0.33
N LEU A 56 7.26 -7.50 0.02
CA LEU A 56 8.14 -6.71 -0.85
C LEU A 56 9.35 -6.23 -0.08
N SER A 57 10.47 -6.03 -0.76
CA SER A 57 11.65 -5.43 -0.16
C SER A 57 11.53 -3.90 -0.10
N TYR A 58 12.27 -3.27 0.81
CA TYR A 58 12.42 -1.81 0.83
C TYR A 58 12.90 -1.23 -0.51
N ALA A 59 13.73 -1.99 -1.25
CA ALA A 59 14.22 -1.59 -2.57
C ALA A 59 13.10 -1.63 -3.63
N GLU A 60 12.21 -2.63 -3.55
CA GLU A 60 11.04 -2.71 -4.44
C GLU A 60 10.05 -1.59 -4.17
N ILE A 61 9.80 -1.24 -2.90
CA ILE A 61 8.99 -0.08 -2.56
C ILE A 61 9.63 1.21 -3.09
N ALA A 62 10.95 1.37 -2.93
CA ALA A 62 11.66 2.54 -3.45
C ALA A 62 11.44 2.70 -4.96
N LYS A 63 11.59 1.61 -5.73
CA LYS A 63 11.33 1.60 -7.18
C LYS A 63 9.89 2.01 -7.54
N ARG A 64 8.90 1.67 -6.71
CA ARG A 64 7.48 2.00 -6.96
C ARG A 64 7.14 3.47 -6.71
N ILE A 65 7.74 4.08 -5.69
CA ILE A 65 7.34 5.43 -5.22
C ILE A 65 8.23 6.57 -5.73
N GLY A 66 9.37 6.26 -6.36
CA GLY A 66 10.28 7.27 -6.93
C GLY A 66 11.76 6.90 -6.82
N PRO A 67 12.66 7.86 -6.49
CA PRO A 67 14.09 7.66 -6.66
C PRO A 67 14.61 6.48 -5.81
N PRO A 68 15.43 5.57 -6.39
CA PRO A 68 15.83 4.30 -5.79
C PRO A 68 16.67 4.44 -4.50
N LYS A 69 17.13 5.65 -4.17
CA LYS A 69 17.98 5.94 -3.00
C LYS A 69 17.19 6.16 -1.69
N ALA A 70 15.88 5.92 -1.66
CA ALA A 70 15.02 6.23 -0.51
C ALA A 70 14.82 5.08 0.51
N THR A 71 15.55 3.95 0.41
CA THR A 71 15.31 2.75 1.25
C THR A 71 15.34 3.04 2.76
N ARG A 72 16.30 3.85 3.23
CA ARG A 72 16.39 4.23 4.66
C ARG A 72 15.20 5.09 5.11
N ALA A 73 14.77 6.03 4.27
CA ALA A 73 13.61 6.88 4.57
C ALA A 73 12.29 6.07 4.57
N ILE A 74 12.19 5.05 3.70
CA ILE A 74 11.05 4.13 3.69
C ILE A 74 11.03 3.30 4.98
N ALA A 75 12.18 2.74 5.39
CA ALA A 75 12.28 2.00 6.65
C ALA A 75 11.85 2.86 7.85
N GLN A 76 12.32 4.11 7.94
CA GLN A 76 11.88 5.06 8.96
C GLN A 76 10.37 5.34 8.90
N THR A 77 9.79 5.43 7.71
CA THR A 77 8.34 5.63 7.53
C THR A 77 7.54 4.40 7.97
N CYS A 78 8.05 3.19 7.72
CA CYS A 78 7.46 1.94 8.21
C CYS A 78 7.53 1.85 9.75
N ASP A 79 8.65 2.25 10.35
CA ASP A 79 8.82 2.27 11.82
C ASP A 79 7.98 3.35 12.49
N ALA A 80 7.73 4.48 11.82
CA ALA A 80 6.86 5.54 12.31
C ALA A 80 5.35 5.24 12.17
N ASN A 81 4.98 4.16 11.46
CA ASN A 81 3.59 3.81 11.22
C ASN A 81 2.86 3.53 12.55
N ARG A 82 1.79 4.27 12.84
CA ARG A 82 0.96 4.06 14.04
C ARG A 82 -0.27 3.20 13.80
N PHE A 83 -0.57 2.91 12.54
CA PHE A 83 -1.77 2.21 12.10
C PHE A 83 -1.40 0.78 11.67
N ALA A 84 -1.02 -0.06 12.64
CA ALA A 84 -0.73 -1.48 12.41
C ALA A 84 -1.92 -2.13 11.70
N VAL A 85 -1.63 -3.05 10.78
CA VAL A 85 -2.62 -3.85 10.04
C VAL A 85 -3.51 -3.03 9.09
N ALA A 86 -3.79 -1.75 9.34
CA ALA A 86 -4.48 -0.87 8.39
C ALA A 86 -3.53 -0.33 7.30
N ILE A 87 -2.27 -0.13 7.67
CA ILE A 87 -1.16 0.12 6.75
C ILE A 87 -0.20 -1.08 6.90
N PHE A 88 -0.12 -1.93 5.87
CA PHE A 88 0.52 -3.25 5.90
C PHE A 88 2.07 -3.22 5.95
N CYS A 89 2.67 -2.39 6.82
CA CYS A 89 4.13 -2.26 6.89
C CYS A 89 4.84 -3.55 7.35
N HIS A 90 4.13 -4.50 7.96
CA HIS A 90 4.67 -5.82 8.29
C HIS A 90 5.00 -6.66 7.05
N ARG A 91 4.40 -6.34 5.88
CA ARG A 91 4.68 -7.00 4.59
C ARG A 91 5.93 -6.51 3.88
N VAL A 92 6.66 -5.53 4.46
CA VAL A 92 7.92 -5.04 3.87
C VAL A 92 9.12 -5.61 4.60
N VAL A 93 10.05 -6.21 3.86
CA VAL A 93 11.21 -6.92 4.39
C VAL A 93 12.52 -6.35 3.83
N LYS A 94 13.66 -6.84 4.33
CA LYS A 94 14.95 -6.53 3.70
C LYS A 94 15.07 -7.23 2.35
N ASN A 95 16.04 -6.81 1.54
CA ASN A 95 16.26 -7.39 0.21
C ASN A 95 16.70 -8.86 0.23
N ASP A 96 17.24 -9.33 1.36
CA ASP A 96 17.59 -10.73 1.61
C ASP A 96 16.43 -11.55 2.23
N GLY A 97 15.24 -10.95 2.37
CA GLY A 97 14.07 -11.57 3.00
C GLY A 97 14.10 -11.54 4.54
N SER A 98 15.18 -11.08 5.16
CA SER A 98 15.26 -11.01 6.63
C SER A 98 14.28 -10.00 7.22
N LEU A 99 13.71 -10.35 8.37
CA LEU A 99 12.81 -9.47 9.11
C LEU A 99 13.62 -8.50 9.98
N SER A 100 13.40 -7.21 9.75
CA SER A 100 13.86 -6.14 10.64
C SER A 100 12.87 -5.00 10.59
N GLY A 101 12.94 -4.12 11.59
CA GLY A 101 12.13 -2.90 11.62
C GLY A 101 10.65 -3.23 11.72
N TYR A 102 10.10 -3.02 12.91
CA TYR A 102 8.67 -3.01 13.12
C TYR A 102 8.39 -2.29 14.42
N ARG A 103 7.52 -1.28 14.37
CA ARG A 103 7.18 -0.48 15.56
C ARG A 103 6.69 -1.33 16.73
N TRP A 104 6.03 -2.44 16.44
CA TRP A 104 5.47 -3.36 17.44
C TRP A 104 6.34 -4.61 17.66
N GLY A 105 7.60 -4.61 17.21
CA GLY A 105 8.55 -5.71 17.42
C GLY A 105 8.57 -6.77 16.31
N VAL A 106 9.76 -7.32 16.04
CA VAL A 106 9.98 -8.27 14.93
C VAL A 106 9.16 -9.56 15.10
N GLU A 107 8.92 -10.00 16.34
CA GLU A 107 8.08 -11.16 16.63
C GLU A 107 6.63 -10.96 16.18
N CYS A 108 6.05 -9.78 16.43
CA CYS A 108 4.71 -9.45 15.96
C CYS A 108 4.63 -9.42 14.42
N LYS A 109 5.67 -8.90 13.76
CA LYS A 109 5.77 -8.91 12.29
C LYS A 109 5.78 -10.33 11.75
N ARG A 110 6.58 -11.22 12.34
CA ARG A 110 6.65 -12.64 11.98
C ARG A 110 5.29 -13.34 12.18
N ALA A 111 4.66 -13.13 13.33
CA ALA A 111 3.36 -13.73 13.63
C ALA A 111 2.25 -13.28 12.67
N LEU A 112 2.27 -12.01 12.22
CA LEU A 112 1.32 -11.51 11.23
C LEU A 112 1.53 -12.15 9.86
N LEU A 113 2.78 -12.26 9.40
CA LEU A 113 3.09 -12.91 8.13
C LEU A 113 2.68 -14.39 8.13
N GLN A 114 2.98 -15.12 9.21
CA GLN A 114 2.55 -16.52 9.38
C GLN A 114 1.04 -16.68 9.41
N LYS A 115 0.30 -15.72 10.00
CA LYS A 115 -1.16 -15.74 9.96
C LYS A 115 -1.68 -15.54 8.55
N GLU A 116 -1.11 -14.61 7.78
CA GLU A 116 -1.53 -14.38 6.40
C GLU A 116 -1.28 -15.61 5.52
N GLU A 117 -0.14 -16.29 5.68
CA GLU A 117 0.17 -17.53 4.96
C GLU A 117 -0.77 -18.69 5.31
N ARG A 118 -1.25 -18.76 6.56
CA ARG A 118 -2.13 -19.84 7.02
C ARG A 118 -3.55 -19.76 6.45
N TYR A 119 -4.05 -18.56 6.18
CA TYR A 119 -5.46 -18.31 5.86
C TYR A 119 -5.70 -17.92 4.39
N LEU A 120 -4.70 -18.09 3.53
CA LEU A 120 -4.73 -17.88 2.08
C LEU A 120 -4.35 -19.16 1.35
#